data_AF-A0A381P6P5-F1
#
_entry.id   AF-A0A381P6P5-F1
#
_cell.length_a   1.000
_cell.length_b   1.000
_cell.length_c   1.000
_cell.angle_alpha   90.00
_cell.angle_beta   90.00
_cell.angle_gamma   90.00
#
_symmetry.space_group_name_H-M   'P 1'
#
loop_
_entity.id
_entity.type
_entity.pdbx_description
1 polymer ?
#
loop_
_entity_poly.entity_id
_entity_poly.type
_entity_poly.pdbx_seq_one_letter_code
_entity_poly.pdbx_strand_id
1 'polypeptide(L)'
;MIVDNNSSDGSVELFKNNFPDVKLLSLDKNLKYAGGNNAAIDYLSFNEDDFFLFLNNDTLVSRDFLHHLINPFLNDSDCIISVPKILFSKDTNRVWYAGGVVSFWKGIINHIGIREFDGPRYSFPMETMYATGCCLCIKASDFEKLNRFDNTFTMYCEDVDLSVRAKQGNNKIIYSPESIILHSVSQSLGDNSFEKIRMKLLNQIRLFWKHASGIQLITITLYWIFFYLPGGFLKWIYFKLR
;
A
#
# COMPACT_ATOMS: atom_id res chain seq x y z
N MET A 1 9.41 -13.19 -8.00
CA MET A 1 10.74 -12.98 -7.39
C MET A 1 10.53 -12.62 -5.92
N ILE A 2 11.48 -12.96 -5.06
CA ILE A 2 11.50 -12.60 -3.64
C ILE A 2 12.71 -11.68 -3.41
N VAL A 3 12.51 -10.62 -2.62
CA VAL A 3 13.61 -9.81 -2.10
C VAL A 3 13.72 -10.05 -0.61
N ASP A 4 14.83 -10.66 -0.19
CA ASP A 4 15.18 -10.73 1.22
C ASP A 4 15.85 -9.42 1.65
N ASN A 5 15.26 -8.77 2.64
CA ASN A 5 15.66 -7.43 3.08
C ASN A 5 16.62 -7.49 4.27
N ASN A 6 17.64 -8.36 4.16
CA ASN A 6 18.65 -8.68 5.17
C ASN A 6 18.08 -9.43 6.39
N SER A 7 17.40 -10.55 6.16
CA SER A 7 16.95 -11.45 7.23
C SER A 7 18.11 -12.24 7.83
N SER A 8 18.03 -12.54 9.12
CA SER A 8 19.08 -13.23 9.89
C SER A 8 18.61 -14.54 10.54
N ASP A 9 17.46 -15.06 10.11
CA ASP A 9 16.74 -16.18 10.76
C ASP A 9 16.77 -17.48 9.93
N GLY A 10 17.61 -17.54 8.90
CA GLY A 10 17.70 -18.68 7.99
C GLY A 10 16.64 -18.68 6.88
N SER A 11 15.86 -17.61 6.73
CA SER A 11 14.84 -17.49 5.67
C SER A 11 15.42 -17.66 4.26
N VAL A 12 16.61 -17.11 4.01
CA VAL A 12 17.27 -17.17 2.70
C VAL A 12 17.58 -18.63 2.31
N GLU A 13 18.19 -19.39 3.21
CA GLU A 13 18.52 -20.81 2.98
C GLU A 13 17.25 -21.63 2.80
N LEU A 14 16.23 -21.39 3.64
CA LEU A 14 14.94 -22.07 3.55
C LEU A 14 14.30 -21.85 2.18
N PHE A 15 14.27 -20.61 1.68
CA PHE A 15 13.69 -20.29 0.38
C PHE A 15 14.46 -20.95 -0.77
N LYS A 16 15.80 -20.88 -0.76
CA LYS A 16 16.64 -21.51 -1.80
C LYS A 16 16.40 -23.02 -1.88
N ASN A 17 16.24 -23.69 -0.75
CA ASN A 17 16.07 -25.13 -0.70
C ASN A 17 14.66 -25.59 -1.11
N ASN A 18 13.62 -24.83 -0.76
CA ASN A 18 12.23 -25.23 -1.02
C ASN A 18 11.66 -24.69 -2.34
N PHE A 19 12.22 -23.60 -2.87
CA PHE A 19 11.72 -22.91 -4.07
C PHE A 19 12.85 -22.54 -5.05
N PRO A 20 13.60 -23.54 -5.56
CA PRO A 20 14.78 -23.29 -6.40
C PRO A 20 14.46 -22.54 -7.70
N ASP A 21 13.24 -22.65 -8.22
CA ASP A 21 12.81 -21.96 -9.45
C ASP A 21 12.41 -20.49 -9.22
N VAL A 22 12.30 -20.05 -7.96
CA VAL A 22 11.93 -18.68 -7.62
C VAL A 22 13.19 -17.82 -7.50
N LYS A 23 13.31 -16.81 -8.36
CA LYS A 23 14.38 -15.79 -8.25
C LYS A 23 14.37 -15.14 -6.86
N LEU A 24 15.52 -15.13 -6.19
CA LEU A 24 15.74 -14.54 -4.88
C LEU A 24 16.87 -13.51 -4.95
N LEU A 25 16.61 -12.29 -4.51
CA LEU A 25 17.63 -11.25 -4.27
C LEU A 25 17.79 -11.06 -2.77
N SER A 26 18.98 -11.36 -2.25
CA SER A 26 19.34 -11.11 -0.86
C SER A 26 20.09 -9.78 -0.76
N LEU A 27 19.58 -8.86 0.05
CA LEU A 27 20.21 -7.55 0.26
C LEU A 27 21.09 -7.56 1.51
N ASP A 28 22.22 -6.85 1.47
CA ASP A 28 23.14 -6.73 2.62
C ASP A 28 22.63 -5.82 3.75
N LYS A 29 21.55 -5.08 3.49
CA LYS A 29 20.92 -4.18 4.46
C LYS A 29 19.43 -4.06 4.21
N ASN A 30 18.70 -3.76 5.27
CA ASN A 30 17.25 -3.54 5.19
C ASN A 30 16.95 -2.16 4.55
N LEU A 31 16.59 -2.18 3.27
CA LEU A 31 16.20 -1.03 2.45
C LEU A 31 14.73 -0.62 2.63
N LYS A 32 14.02 -1.23 3.57
CA LYS A 32 12.59 -1.05 3.80
C LYS A 32 11.76 -1.38 2.54
N TYR A 33 10.49 -0.97 2.52
CA TYR A 33 9.55 -1.36 1.48
C TYR A 33 9.91 -0.77 0.11
N ALA A 34 10.04 0.57 0.01
CA ALA A 34 10.34 1.25 -1.25
C ALA A 34 11.68 0.78 -1.84
N GLY A 35 12.74 0.78 -1.03
CA GLY A 35 14.08 0.43 -1.49
C GLY A 35 14.23 -1.06 -1.83
N GLY A 36 13.60 -1.96 -1.07
CA GLY A 36 13.61 -3.39 -1.38
C GLY A 36 12.90 -3.71 -2.70
N ASN A 37 11.72 -3.12 -2.92
CA ASN A 37 10.98 -3.28 -4.17
C ASN A 37 11.73 -2.67 -5.36
N ASN A 38 12.29 -1.46 -5.21
CA ASN A 38 13.09 -0.82 -6.26
C ASN A 38 14.33 -1.64 -6.63
N ALA A 39 15.02 -2.25 -5.64
CA ALA A 39 16.15 -3.14 -5.90
C ALA A 39 15.75 -4.40 -6.70
N ALA A 40 14.52 -4.89 -6.53
CA ALA A 40 13.99 -5.96 -7.38
C ALA A 40 13.90 -5.52 -8.84
N ILE A 41 13.43 -4.30 -9.08
CA ILE A 41 13.29 -3.75 -10.43
C ILE A 41 14.66 -3.55 -11.08
N ASP A 42 15.66 -3.09 -10.34
CA ASP A 42 17.05 -2.98 -10.83
C ASP A 42 17.67 -4.34 -11.20
N TYR A 43 17.23 -5.41 -10.54
CA TYR A 43 17.75 -6.76 -10.76
C TYR A 43 17.05 -7.51 -11.92
N LEU A 44 15.81 -7.16 -12.22
CA LEU A 44 15.00 -7.86 -13.22
C LEU A 44 15.20 -7.27 -14.62
N SER A 45 15.27 -8.15 -15.62
CA SER A 45 15.01 -7.78 -17.00
C SER A 45 13.52 -7.89 -17.28
N PHE A 46 12.93 -6.85 -17.87
CA PHE A 46 11.51 -6.78 -18.19
C PHE A 46 11.30 -5.96 -19.48
N ASN A 47 10.16 -6.16 -20.13
CA ASN A 47 9.70 -5.39 -21.27
C ASN A 47 8.73 -4.29 -20.83
N GLU A 48 8.47 -3.31 -21.71
CA GLU A 48 7.56 -2.18 -21.40
C GLU A 48 6.11 -2.62 -21.13
N ASP A 49 5.67 -3.71 -21.76
CA ASP A 49 4.31 -4.27 -21.64
C ASP A 49 4.18 -5.27 -20.47
N ASP A 50 5.26 -5.56 -19.75
CA ASP A 50 5.20 -6.41 -18.56
C ASP A 50 4.45 -5.70 -17.43
N PHE A 51 3.98 -6.49 -16.45
CA PHE A 51 3.33 -5.98 -15.25
C PHE A 51 4.17 -6.26 -14.02
N PHE A 52 4.27 -5.28 -13.14
CA PHE A 52 4.74 -5.47 -11.78
C PHE A 52 3.54 -5.69 -10.86
N LEU A 53 3.57 -6.80 -10.14
CA LEU A 53 2.68 -7.09 -9.02
C LEU A 53 3.51 -7.00 -7.74
N PHE A 54 3.25 -5.97 -6.94
CA PHE A 54 3.78 -5.90 -5.59
C PHE A 54 2.81 -6.66 -4.69
N LEU A 55 3.35 -7.55 -3.85
CA LEU A 55 2.56 -8.40 -2.95
C LEU A 55 3.32 -8.58 -1.65
N ASN A 56 2.66 -8.26 -0.53
CA ASN A 56 3.21 -8.49 0.79
C ASN A 56 3.38 -10.00 1.09
N ASN A 57 4.42 -10.33 1.85
CA ASN A 57 4.75 -11.71 2.22
C ASN A 57 3.77 -12.34 3.22
N ASP A 58 2.95 -11.54 3.91
CA ASP A 58 1.94 -11.99 4.87
C ASP A 58 0.52 -12.02 4.25
N THR A 59 0.43 -12.32 2.95
CA THR A 59 -0.83 -12.42 2.21
C THR A 59 -1.14 -13.84 1.74
N LEU A 60 -2.43 -14.14 1.58
CA LEU A 60 -2.94 -15.32 0.90
C LEU A 60 -3.80 -14.87 -0.28
N VAL A 61 -3.58 -15.46 -1.45
CA VAL A 61 -4.23 -15.05 -2.70
C VAL A 61 -5.11 -16.16 -3.25
N SER A 62 -6.22 -15.82 -3.90
CA SER A 62 -7.02 -16.80 -4.64
C SER A 62 -6.34 -17.18 -5.96
N ARG A 63 -6.72 -18.30 -6.59
CA ARG A 63 -6.09 -18.76 -7.83
C ARG A 63 -6.22 -17.75 -8.98
N ASP A 64 -7.36 -17.08 -9.07
CA ASP A 64 -7.70 -16.21 -10.21
C ASP A 64 -7.51 -14.72 -9.90
N PHE A 65 -6.95 -14.38 -8.73
CA PHE A 65 -6.81 -12.98 -8.28
C PHE A 65 -6.06 -12.10 -9.28
N LEU A 66 -5.03 -12.65 -9.94
CA LEU A 66 -4.19 -11.93 -10.88
C LEU A 66 -4.96 -11.59 -12.17
N HIS A 67 -5.80 -12.50 -12.66
CA HIS A 67 -6.64 -12.24 -13.82
C HIS A 67 -7.53 -11.02 -13.59
N HIS A 68 -8.18 -10.96 -12.42
CA HIS A 68 -9.01 -9.82 -12.03
C HIS A 68 -8.21 -8.52 -11.83
N LEU A 69 -6.94 -8.58 -11.44
CA LEU A 69 -6.08 -7.40 -11.34
C LEU A 69 -5.61 -6.87 -12.70
N ILE A 70 -5.41 -7.75 -13.68
CA ILE A 70 -4.95 -7.36 -15.02
C ILE A 70 -6.12 -6.84 -15.86
N ASN A 71 -7.32 -7.39 -15.68
CA ASN A 71 -8.49 -7.07 -16.52
C ASN A 71 -8.80 -5.56 -16.67
N PRO A 72 -8.68 -4.70 -15.63
CA PRO A 72 -8.86 -3.25 -15.77
C PRO A 72 -7.97 -2.60 -16.84
N PHE A 73 -6.71 -3.03 -16.97
CA PHE A 73 -5.78 -2.48 -17.95
C PHE A 73 -6.14 -2.81 -19.41
N LEU A 74 -6.93 -3.86 -19.61
CA LEU A 74 -7.38 -4.28 -20.94
C LEU A 74 -8.65 -3.56 -21.38
N ASN A 75 -9.44 -3.07 -20.41
CA ASN A 75 -10.76 -2.47 -20.67
C ASN A 75 -10.79 -0.95 -20.49
N ASP A 76 -9.79 -0.36 -19.83
CA ASP A 76 -9.68 1.08 -19.62
C ASP A 76 -8.23 1.53 -19.86
N SER A 77 -8.02 2.30 -20.93
CA SER A 77 -6.70 2.86 -21.27
C SER A 77 -6.19 3.86 -20.23
N ASP A 78 -7.08 4.42 -19.41
CA ASP A 78 -6.70 5.34 -18.34
C ASP A 78 -6.29 4.59 -17.05
N CYS A 79 -6.50 3.27 -16.97
CA CYS A 79 -6.11 2.48 -15.80
C CYS A 79 -4.59 2.39 -15.70
N ILE A 80 -4.02 3.07 -14.70
CA ILE A 80 -2.57 3.06 -14.44
C ILE A 80 -2.18 2.08 -13.32
N ILE A 81 -3.08 1.86 -12.35
CA ILE A 81 -2.85 0.92 -11.23
C ILE A 81 -4.15 0.16 -10.95
N SER A 82 -4.05 -1.13 -10.68
CA SER A 82 -5.17 -1.97 -10.22
C SER A 82 -4.87 -2.55 -8.84
N VAL A 83 -5.86 -2.56 -7.95
CA VAL A 83 -5.74 -3.07 -6.58
C VAL A 83 -6.88 -4.01 -6.20
N PRO A 84 -6.62 -5.04 -5.36
CA PRO A 84 -7.64 -6.01 -4.97
C PRO A 84 -8.52 -5.52 -3.81
N LYS A 85 -9.60 -6.27 -3.55
CA LYS A 85 -10.21 -6.35 -2.22
C LYS A 85 -9.31 -7.11 -1.28
N ILE A 86 -9.08 -6.53 -0.12
CA ILE A 86 -8.25 -7.13 0.92
C ILE A 86 -9.09 -7.33 2.17
N LEU A 87 -9.14 -8.57 2.66
CA LEU A 87 -9.85 -8.97 3.86
C LEU A 87 -8.84 -9.31 4.98
N PHE A 88 -9.27 -9.20 6.23
CA PHE A 88 -8.43 -9.69 7.34
C PHE A 88 -8.35 -11.21 7.30
N SER A 89 -7.15 -11.79 7.37
CA SER A 89 -7.02 -13.27 7.32
C SER A 89 -7.63 -13.96 8.55
N LYS A 90 -7.61 -13.30 9.71
CA LYS A 90 -8.20 -13.82 10.96
C LYS A 90 -9.73 -13.69 11.03
N ASP A 91 -10.31 -12.80 10.23
CA ASP A 91 -11.76 -12.57 10.14
C ASP A 91 -12.09 -12.18 8.70
N THR A 92 -12.31 -13.18 7.87
CA THR A 92 -12.56 -13.00 6.42
C THR A 92 -13.87 -12.27 6.14
N ASN A 93 -14.73 -12.08 7.13
CA ASN A 93 -15.94 -11.27 6.99
C ASN A 93 -15.66 -9.77 7.15
N ARG A 94 -14.42 -9.36 7.42
CA ARG A 94 -14.06 -7.95 7.59
C ARG A 94 -13.10 -7.46 6.52
N VAL A 95 -13.41 -6.28 6.01
CA VAL A 95 -12.58 -5.57 5.03
C VAL A 95 -11.35 -4.98 5.72
N TRP A 96 -10.17 -5.21 5.15
CA TRP A 96 -8.96 -4.47 5.47
C TRP A 96 -8.77 -3.27 4.53
N TYR A 97 -9.06 -3.46 3.25
CA TYR A 97 -9.00 -2.42 2.23
C TYR A 97 -10.01 -2.73 1.11
N ALA A 98 -10.92 -1.78 0.87
CA ALA A 98 -11.84 -1.78 -0.26
C ALA A 98 -11.74 -0.45 -1.02
N GLY A 99 -10.50 0.01 -1.25
CA GLY A 99 -10.20 1.35 -1.73
C GLY A 99 -9.63 2.27 -0.65
N GLY A 100 -9.20 3.44 -1.06
CA GLY A 100 -8.43 4.37 -0.27
C GLY A 100 -8.82 5.82 -0.54
N VAL A 101 -8.82 6.64 0.52
CA VAL A 101 -9.11 8.07 0.47
C VAL A 101 -7.86 8.85 0.87
N VAL A 102 -7.50 9.85 0.08
CA VAL A 102 -6.49 10.86 0.40
C VAL A 102 -7.15 12.22 0.34
N SER A 103 -7.12 12.97 1.44
CA SER A 103 -7.66 14.33 1.50
C SER A 103 -6.57 15.31 1.92
N PHE A 104 -6.05 16.09 0.97
CA PHE A 104 -5.10 17.17 1.24
C PHE A 104 -5.75 18.40 1.90
N TRP A 105 -7.09 18.48 1.98
CA TRP A 105 -7.78 19.54 2.73
C TRP A 105 -7.90 19.23 4.23
N LYS A 106 -7.90 17.94 4.60
CA LYS A 106 -8.03 17.49 5.99
C LYS A 106 -6.76 16.80 6.51
N GLY A 107 -5.82 16.49 5.64
CA GLY A 107 -4.62 15.70 5.95
C GLY A 107 -5.00 14.30 6.40
N ILE A 108 -5.93 13.66 5.70
CA ILE A 108 -6.45 12.33 6.04
C ILE A 108 -6.04 11.33 4.95
N ILE A 109 -5.54 10.17 5.38
CA ILE A 109 -5.27 9.00 4.55
C ILE A 109 -5.96 7.83 5.23
N ASN A 110 -6.96 7.23 4.59
CA ASN A 110 -7.75 6.15 5.20
C ASN A 110 -8.10 5.07 4.18
N HIS A 111 -8.22 3.85 4.69
CA HIS A 111 -8.79 2.72 3.98
C HIS A 111 -10.32 2.83 4.00
N ILE A 112 -10.96 2.63 2.86
CA ILE A 112 -12.41 2.49 2.75
C ILE A 112 -12.81 1.13 3.32
N GLY A 113 -13.80 1.11 4.21
CA GLY A 113 -14.38 -0.11 4.78
C GLY A 113 -13.53 -0.81 5.84
N ILE A 114 -12.40 -0.24 6.27
CA ILE A 114 -11.52 -0.91 7.24
C ILE A 114 -12.26 -1.31 8.53
N ARG A 115 -12.22 -2.61 8.84
CA ARG A 115 -12.89 -3.31 9.97
C ARG A 115 -14.42 -3.37 9.88
N GLU A 116 -15.03 -2.78 8.86
CA GLU A 116 -16.45 -2.99 8.55
C GLU A 116 -16.66 -4.41 8.00
N PHE A 117 -17.88 -4.93 8.13
CA PHE A 117 -18.24 -6.22 7.54
C PHE A 117 -18.25 -6.11 6.01
N ASP A 118 -17.70 -7.10 5.31
CA ASP A 118 -17.80 -7.19 3.86
C ASP A 118 -19.27 -7.37 3.44
N GLY A 119 -19.60 -6.89 2.24
CA GLY A 119 -20.97 -6.91 1.74
C GLY A 119 -21.12 -6.21 0.39
N PRO A 120 -22.38 -6.01 -0.06
CA PRO A 120 -22.67 -5.44 -1.37
C PRO A 120 -21.97 -4.10 -1.63
N ARG A 121 -21.79 -3.27 -0.59
CA ARG A 121 -21.13 -1.96 -0.69
C ARG A 121 -19.70 -2.04 -1.24
N TYR A 122 -18.97 -3.13 -0.99
CA TYR A 122 -17.56 -3.30 -1.38
C TYR A 122 -17.39 -4.26 -2.56
N SER A 123 -18.48 -4.62 -3.24
CA SER A 123 -18.50 -5.66 -4.26
C SER A 123 -18.60 -5.12 -5.69
N PHE A 124 -18.37 -3.81 -5.87
CA PHE A 124 -18.41 -3.15 -7.17
C PHE A 124 -17.05 -2.51 -7.52
N PRO A 125 -16.57 -2.67 -8.76
CA PRO A 125 -15.39 -1.96 -9.23
C PRO A 125 -15.58 -0.45 -9.11
N MET A 126 -14.54 0.25 -8.66
CA MET A 126 -14.57 1.71 -8.56
C MET A 126 -13.18 2.31 -8.68
N GLU A 127 -13.13 3.60 -8.97
CA GLU A 127 -11.89 4.35 -8.84
C GLU A 127 -11.56 4.59 -7.36
N THR A 128 -10.28 4.47 -7.00
CA THR A 128 -9.76 4.78 -5.67
C THR A 128 -8.74 5.92 -5.72
N MET A 129 -8.55 6.63 -4.60
CA MET A 129 -7.60 7.74 -4.54
C MET A 129 -6.15 7.27 -4.35
N TYR A 130 -5.95 6.09 -3.75
CA TYR A 130 -4.62 5.50 -3.68
C TYR A 130 -4.67 3.98 -3.64
N ALA A 131 -3.63 3.35 -4.16
CA ALA A 131 -3.35 1.92 -4.09
C ALA A 131 -2.52 1.60 -2.84
N THR A 132 -2.92 0.57 -2.10
CA THR A 132 -2.16 0.12 -0.93
C THR A 132 -0.95 -0.73 -1.34
N GLY A 133 0.18 -0.53 -0.66
CA GLY A 133 1.38 -1.36 -0.83
C GLY A 133 1.20 -2.83 -0.41
N CYS A 134 0.08 -3.22 0.19
CA CYS A 134 -0.16 -4.64 0.48
C CYS A 134 -0.27 -5.48 -0.81
N CYS A 135 -0.98 -4.94 -1.79
CA CYS A 135 -1.00 -5.51 -3.14
C CYS A 135 -1.42 -4.45 -4.15
N LEU A 136 -0.60 -4.23 -5.16
CA LEU A 136 -0.93 -3.38 -6.30
C LEU A 136 -0.28 -3.91 -7.58
N CYS A 137 -0.97 -3.75 -8.69
CA CYS A 137 -0.50 -4.10 -10.03
C CYS A 137 -0.36 -2.83 -10.87
N ILE A 138 0.72 -2.72 -11.65
CA ILE A 138 1.04 -1.59 -12.52
C ILE A 138 1.85 -2.08 -13.72
N LYS A 139 1.69 -1.46 -14.91
CA LYS A 139 2.56 -1.72 -16.07
C LYS A 139 4.00 -1.29 -15.78
N ALA A 140 4.97 -2.04 -16.26
CA ALA A 140 6.38 -1.76 -16.03
C ALA A 140 6.78 -0.38 -16.57
N SER A 141 6.34 -0.05 -17.79
CA SER A 141 6.54 1.27 -18.41
C SER A 141 5.97 2.43 -17.58
N ASP A 142 4.76 2.26 -17.02
CA ASP A 142 4.15 3.29 -16.16
C ASP A 142 4.89 3.44 -14.83
N PHE A 143 5.33 2.33 -14.22
CA PHE A 143 6.10 2.37 -12.97
C PHE A 143 7.44 3.08 -13.14
N GLU A 144 8.16 2.81 -14.24
CA GLU A 144 9.39 3.52 -14.62
C GLU A 144 9.13 5.00 -14.88
N LYS A 145 8.11 5.34 -15.67
CA LYS A 145 7.74 6.73 -15.98
C LYS A 145 7.40 7.55 -14.74
N LEU A 146 6.82 6.91 -13.73
CA LEU A 146 6.53 7.54 -12.45
C LEU A 146 7.78 7.76 -11.58
N ASN A 147 8.97 7.30 -11.98
CA ASN A 147 10.17 7.23 -11.15
C ASN A 147 10.00 6.31 -9.94
N ARG A 148 9.26 5.20 -10.10
CA ARG A 148 9.14 4.10 -9.13
C ARG A 148 8.65 4.55 -7.75
N PHE A 149 8.96 3.79 -6.69
CA PHE A 149 8.72 4.21 -5.31
C PHE A 149 9.75 5.25 -4.87
N ASP A 150 9.33 6.25 -4.10
CA ASP A 150 10.24 7.25 -3.52
C ASP A 150 10.92 6.68 -2.26
N ASN A 151 12.23 6.44 -2.36
CA ASN A 151 13.06 5.86 -1.30
C ASN A 151 13.20 6.76 -0.05
N THR A 152 12.77 8.03 -0.10
CA THR A 152 12.78 8.89 1.08
C THR A 152 11.74 8.47 2.12
N PHE A 153 10.68 7.77 1.70
CA PHE A 153 9.70 7.16 2.59
C PHE A 153 10.26 5.85 3.17
N THR A 154 10.60 5.89 4.45
CA THR A 154 11.21 4.75 5.14
C THR A 154 10.21 3.65 5.48
N MET A 155 8.93 3.98 5.68
CA MET A 155 7.83 3.04 5.89
C MET A 155 6.50 3.81 5.90
N TYR A 156 5.50 3.33 5.17
CA TYR A 156 4.23 4.03 4.95
C TYR A 156 4.34 5.28 4.09
N CYS A 157 3.26 5.55 3.35
CA CYS A 157 3.08 6.66 2.41
C CYS A 157 3.87 6.55 1.11
N GLU A 158 4.78 5.59 0.93
CA GLU A 158 5.42 5.35 -0.38
C GLU A 158 4.41 4.92 -1.45
N ASP A 159 3.40 4.15 -1.05
CA ASP A 159 2.29 3.68 -1.87
C ASP A 159 1.29 4.82 -2.18
N VAL A 160 1.02 5.66 -1.18
CA VAL A 160 0.20 6.87 -1.34
C VAL A 160 0.91 7.88 -2.25
N ASP A 161 2.21 8.08 -2.08
CA ASP A 161 3.02 8.96 -2.92
C ASP A 161 3.00 8.52 -4.39
N LEU A 162 3.26 7.24 -4.64
CA LEU A 162 3.16 6.65 -5.98
C LEU A 162 1.77 6.90 -6.56
N SER A 163 0.73 6.67 -5.78
CA SER A 163 -0.65 6.84 -6.22
C SER A 163 -1.00 8.28 -6.55
N VAL A 164 -0.56 9.24 -5.73
CA VAL A 164 -0.80 10.67 -5.97
C VAL A 164 -0.08 11.12 -7.24
N ARG A 165 1.14 10.63 -7.49
CA ARG A 165 1.86 10.87 -8.75
C ARG A 165 1.15 10.20 -9.93
N ALA A 166 0.71 8.95 -9.77
CA ALA A 166 0.03 8.18 -10.81
C ALA A 166 -1.26 8.86 -11.27
N LYS A 167 -2.02 9.44 -10.34
CA LYS A 167 -3.27 10.18 -10.62
C LYS A 167 -3.05 11.58 -11.20
N GLN A 168 -1.82 12.04 -11.42
CA GLN A 168 -1.60 13.30 -12.14
C GLN A 168 -2.04 13.13 -13.60
N GLY A 169 -2.99 13.94 -14.05
CA GLY A 169 -3.62 13.81 -15.37
C GLY A 169 -4.97 13.08 -15.31
N ASN A 170 -5.27 12.29 -16.35
CA ASN A 170 -6.55 11.56 -16.47
C ASN A 170 -6.47 10.09 -16.00
N ASN A 171 -5.34 9.69 -15.42
CA ASN A 171 -5.11 8.30 -15.02
C ASN A 171 -5.97 7.89 -13.81
N LYS A 172 -6.36 6.62 -13.79
CA LYS A 172 -7.24 6.01 -12.79
C LYS A 172 -6.54 4.89 -12.05
N ILE A 173 -6.81 4.81 -10.75
CA ILE A 173 -6.46 3.65 -9.93
C ILE A 173 -7.74 2.88 -9.70
N ILE A 174 -7.80 1.64 -10.17
CA ILE A 174 -9.02 0.83 -10.18
C ILE A 174 -8.98 -0.18 -9.02
N TYR A 175 -10.00 -0.12 -8.18
CA TYR A 175 -10.31 -1.14 -7.20
C TYR A 175 -11.10 -2.27 -7.87
N SER A 176 -10.56 -3.49 -7.79
CA SER A 176 -11.09 -4.71 -8.41
C SER A 176 -11.59 -5.66 -7.32
N PRO A 177 -12.88 -5.61 -6.94
CA PRO A 177 -13.42 -6.38 -5.82
C PRO A 177 -13.44 -7.89 -6.03
N GLU A 178 -13.40 -8.35 -7.28
CA GLU A 178 -13.34 -9.76 -7.66
C GLU A 178 -11.95 -10.37 -7.40
N SER A 179 -10.91 -9.52 -7.39
CA SER A 179 -9.59 -9.93 -6.91
C SER A 179 -9.58 -9.86 -5.39
N ILE A 180 -9.66 -11.02 -4.73
CA ILE A 180 -9.70 -11.11 -3.25
C ILE A 180 -8.38 -11.67 -2.74
N ILE A 181 -7.78 -10.94 -1.81
CA ILE A 181 -6.61 -11.40 -1.05
C ILE A 181 -6.88 -11.28 0.47
N LEU A 182 -6.26 -12.16 1.25
CA LEU A 182 -6.33 -12.15 2.71
C LEU A 182 -5.02 -11.63 3.25
N HIS A 183 -5.06 -10.65 4.15
CA HIS A 183 -3.87 -10.05 4.74
C HIS A 183 -3.78 -10.43 6.22
N SER A 184 -2.71 -11.16 6.55
CA SER A 184 -2.36 -11.54 7.91
C SER A 184 -1.55 -10.43 8.53
N VAL A 185 -2.17 -9.25 8.72
CA VAL A 185 -1.57 -8.03 9.27
C VAL A 185 -0.60 -8.38 10.40
N SER A 186 0.68 -8.53 10.06
CA SER A 186 1.62 -9.16 10.96
C SER A 186 1.99 -8.18 12.07
N GLN A 187 1.99 -8.68 13.32
CA GLN A 187 2.33 -7.91 14.53
C GLN A 187 3.85 -7.63 14.64
N SER A 188 4.59 -7.66 13.53
CA SER A 188 6.06 -7.54 13.48
C SER A 188 6.59 -6.22 14.04
N LEU A 189 5.73 -5.21 14.15
CA LEU A 189 5.93 -4.05 15.01
C LEU A 189 4.72 -3.94 15.93
N GLY A 190 4.89 -4.35 17.19
CA GLY A 190 3.87 -4.34 18.23
C GLY A 190 2.98 -3.10 18.14
N ASP A 191 1.68 -3.30 18.32
CA ASP A 191 0.59 -2.45 17.81
C ASP A 191 0.68 -0.95 18.16
N ASN A 192 1.58 -0.53 19.06
CA ASN A 192 1.79 0.85 19.48
C ASN A 192 3.26 1.23 19.72
N SER A 193 4.24 0.65 19.01
CA SER A 193 5.62 1.10 19.18
C SER A 193 5.75 2.59 18.81
N PHE A 194 6.36 3.38 19.70
CA PHE A 194 6.53 4.82 19.51
C PHE A 194 7.24 5.13 18.17
N GLU A 195 8.22 4.30 17.79
CA GLU A 195 8.91 4.41 16.50
C GLU A 195 7.97 4.24 15.31
N LYS A 196 7.03 3.27 15.32
CA LYS A 196 6.06 3.08 14.23
C LYS A 196 5.13 4.29 14.10
N ILE A 197 4.67 4.85 15.21
CA ILE A 197 3.85 6.07 15.22
C ILE A 197 4.65 7.26 14.69
N ARG A 198 5.89 7.42 15.16
CA ARG A 198 6.81 8.48 14.72
C ARG A 198 7.08 8.40 13.22
N MET A 199 7.39 7.22 12.70
CA MET A 199 7.63 7.00 11.27
C MET A 199 6.40 7.33 10.43
N LYS A 200 5.22 6.84 10.84
CA LYS A 200 3.94 7.18 10.17
C LYS A 200 3.72 8.68 10.11
N LEU A 201 3.90 9.37 11.22
CA LEU A 201 3.71 10.82 11.31
C LEU A 201 4.70 11.58 10.43
N LEU A 202 6.00 11.26 10.50
CA LEU A 202 7.03 11.92 9.70
C LEU A 202 6.82 11.71 8.20
N ASN A 203 6.48 10.49 7.79
CA ASN A 203 6.21 10.18 6.39
C ASN A 203 4.90 10.80 5.90
N GLN A 204 3.87 10.88 6.73
CA GLN A 204 2.64 11.59 6.40
C GLN A 204 2.86 13.10 6.26
N ILE A 205 3.64 13.72 7.16
CA ILE A 205 4.04 15.12 7.03
C ILE A 205 4.82 15.33 5.73
N ARG A 206 5.82 14.48 5.45
CA ARG A 206 6.58 14.54 4.19
C ARG A 206 5.68 14.46 2.96
N LEU A 207 4.71 13.55 2.95
CA LEU A 207 3.75 13.41 1.85
C LEU A 207 2.98 14.73 1.63
N PHE A 208 2.51 15.36 2.71
CA PHE A 208 1.78 16.62 2.60
C PHE A 208 2.69 17.76 2.13
N TRP A 209 3.91 17.86 2.63
CA TRP A 209 4.89 18.82 2.13
C TRP A 209 5.19 18.66 0.64
N LYS A 210 5.20 17.41 0.15
CA LYS A 210 5.50 17.10 -1.24
C LYS A 210 4.34 17.42 -2.19
N HIS A 211 3.08 17.22 -1.77
CA HIS A 211 1.92 17.24 -2.67
C HIS A 211 0.85 18.27 -2.35
N ALA A 212 0.79 18.82 -1.13
CA ALA A 212 -0.22 19.80 -0.76
C ALA A 212 0.22 21.22 -1.16
N SER A 213 -0.73 22.02 -1.66
CA SER A 213 -0.54 23.46 -1.84
C SER A 213 -0.39 24.20 -0.51
N GLY A 214 0.13 25.43 -0.53
CA GLY A 214 0.30 26.23 0.69
C GLY A 214 -1.01 26.44 1.47
N ILE A 215 -2.13 26.65 0.78
CA ILE A 215 -3.44 26.76 1.43
C ILE A 215 -3.88 25.43 2.05
N GLN A 216 -3.61 24.31 1.37
CA GLN A 216 -3.91 22.99 1.89
C GLN A 216 -3.11 22.71 3.16
N LEU A 217 -1.81 23.03 3.20
CA LEU A 217 -0.99 22.90 4.42
C LEU A 217 -1.57 23.67 5.62
N ILE A 218 -2.10 24.88 5.39
CA ILE A 218 -2.81 25.65 6.43
C ILE A 218 -4.06 24.88 6.89
N THR A 219 -4.90 24.42 5.95
CA THR A 219 -6.12 23.68 6.29
C THR A 219 -5.86 22.36 7.02
N ILE A 220 -4.82 21.62 6.63
CA ILE A 220 -4.36 20.40 7.30
C ILE A 220 -3.99 20.73 8.75
N THR A 221 -3.18 21.76 8.95
CA THR A 221 -2.72 22.18 10.27
C THR A 221 -3.90 22.55 11.18
N LEU A 222 -4.82 23.38 10.69
CA LEU A 222 -6.02 23.76 11.44
C LEU A 222 -6.90 22.54 11.75
N TYR A 223 -7.14 21.68 10.76
CA TYR A 223 -7.93 20.47 10.96
C TYR A 223 -7.30 19.55 12.02
N TRP A 224 -5.98 19.42 12.00
CA TRP A 224 -5.26 18.57 12.93
C TRP A 224 -5.34 19.08 14.37
N ILE A 225 -5.16 20.39 14.56
CA ILE A 225 -5.24 21.05 15.88
C ILE A 225 -6.65 20.95 16.45
N PHE A 226 -7.68 21.26 15.66
CA PHE A 226 -9.04 21.39 16.17
C PHE A 226 -9.84 20.09 16.20
N PHE A 227 -9.51 19.11 15.35
CA PHE A 227 -10.32 17.89 15.21
C PHE A 227 -9.53 16.60 15.38
N TYR A 228 -8.38 16.46 14.71
CA TYR A 228 -7.66 15.18 14.70
C TYR A 228 -7.03 14.84 16.05
N LEU A 229 -6.23 15.75 16.62
CA LEU A 229 -5.55 15.54 17.90
C LEU A 229 -6.54 15.43 19.08
N PRO A 230 -7.54 16.32 19.22
CA PRO A 230 -8.56 16.19 20.26
C PRO A 230 -9.35 14.89 20.15
N GLY A 231 -9.73 14.49 18.92
CA GLY A 231 -10.43 13.23 18.68
C GLY A 231 -9.59 12.00 19.06
N GLY A 232 -8.28 12.04 18.78
CA GLY A 232 -7.33 11.00 19.22
C GLY A 232 -7.24 10.91 20.74
N PHE A 233 -7.14 12.05 21.42
CA PHE A 233 -7.09 12.12 22.88
C PHE A 233 -8.39 11.59 23.54
N LEU A 234 -9.55 11.96 23.02
CA LEU A 234 -10.84 11.46 23.50
C LEU A 234 -10.97 9.95 23.33
N LYS A 235 -10.55 9.40 22.18
CA LYS A 235 -10.51 7.93 21.98
C LYS A 235 -9.58 7.25 22.97
N TRP A 236 -8.40 7.83 23.22
CA TRP A 236 -7.46 7.28 24.21
C TRP A 236 -8.06 7.26 25.62
N ILE A 237 -8.73 8.35 26.05
CA ILE A 237 -9.46 8.38 27.31
C ILE A 237 -10.53 7.28 27.35
N TYR A 238 -11.34 7.17 26.29
CA TYR A 238 -12.42 6.18 26.21
C TYR A 238 -11.92 4.74 26.36
N PHE A 239 -10.81 4.39 25.71
CA PHE A 239 -10.21 3.05 25.82
C PHE A 239 -9.44 2.81 27.12
N LYS A 240 -8.95 3.86 27.79
CA LYS A 240 -8.26 3.74 29.07
C LYS A 240 -9.23 3.60 30.26
N LEU A 241 -10.44 4.11 30.12
CA LEU A 241 -11.50 4.04 31.13
C LEU A 241 -12.40 2.79 30.99
N ARG A 242 -12.15 1.95 29.98
CA ARG A 242 -12.78 0.63 29.78
C ARG A 242 -11.78 -0.47 30.14
#